data_AF-A0A923KUT1-F1
#
_entry.id   AF-A0A923KUT1-F1
#
_cell.length_a   1.000
_cell.length_b   1.000
_cell.length_c   1.000
_cell.angle_alpha   90.00
_cell.angle_beta   90.00
_cell.angle_gamma   90.00
#
_symmetry.space_group_name_H-M   'P 1'
#
loop_
_entity.id
_entity.type
_entity.pdbx_description
1 polymer ?
#
loop_
_entity_poly.entity_id
_entity_poly.type
_entity_poly.pdbx_seq_one_letter_code
_entity_poly.pdbx_strand_id
1 'polypeptide(L)'
;MDFYDYFNDIGYSVKHISKIPYEDFITVSYIRHNKLVQQKQIINRGAEQVLKILFDFSVIGNDPSIKNQAIFKYEKDAARFNFRENIIVHRGLYKALQIF
;
A
#
# COMPACT_ATOMS: atom_id res chain seq x y z
N MET A 1 -7.19 -14.31 -10.24
CA MET A 1 -7.36 -13.00 -10.89
C MET A 1 -6.28 -12.11 -10.35
N ASP A 2 -5.31 -11.78 -11.20
CA ASP A 2 -4.18 -10.97 -10.79
C ASP A 2 -4.51 -9.47 -10.86
N PHE A 3 -3.55 -8.64 -10.44
CA PHE A 3 -3.70 -7.18 -10.39
C PHE A 3 -3.98 -6.58 -11.78
N TYR A 4 -3.45 -7.18 -12.85
CA TYR A 4 -3.63 -6.70 -14.21
C TYR A 4 -5.00 -7.08 -14.78
N ASP A 5 -5.46 -8.30 -14.50
CA ASP A 5 -6.80 -8.75 -14.83
C ASP A 5 -7.87 -7.83 -14.21
N TYR A 6 -7.65 -7.38 -12.97
CA TYR A 6 -8.59 -6.54 -12.22
C TYR A 6 -8.83 -5.17 -12.86
N PHE A 7 -7.78 -4.48 -13.31
CA PHE A 7 -7.93 -3.15 -13.90
C PHE A 7 -8.57 -3.20 -15.29
N ASN A 8 -8.24 -4.24 -16.07
CA ASN A 8 -8.91 -4.46 -17.35
C ASN A 8 -10.41 -4.71 -17.17
N ASP A 9 -10.82 -5.42 -16.12
CA ASP A 9 -12.21 -5.76 -15.82
C ASP A 9 -13.07 -4.54 -15.41
N ILE A 10 -12.44 -3.47 -14.91
CA ILE A 10 -13.10 -2.20 -14.57
C ILE A 10 -12.90 -1.10 -15.63
N GLY A 11 -12.46 -1.46 -16.84
CA GLY A 11 -12.36 -0.56 -17.99
C GLY A 11 -11.09 0.30 -18.05
N TYR A 12 -10.09 0.01 -17.21
CA TYR A 12 -8.82 0.73 -17.19
C TYR A 12 -7.72 -0.13 -17.83
N SER A 13 -7.24 0.27 -19.00
CA SER A 13 -6.13 -0.44 -19.64
C SER A 13 -4.84 -0.24 -18.85
N VAL A 14 -4.00 -1.27 -18.79
CA VAL A 14 -2.72 -1.28 -18.07
C VAL A 14 -1.81 -0.09 -18.45
N LYS A 15 -1.96 0.46 -19.66
CA LYS A 15 -1.24 1.65 -20.12
C LYS A 15 -1.64 2.94 -19.39
N HIS A 16 -2.85 3.03 -18.82
CA HIS A 16 -3.32 4.16 -18.01
C HIS A 16 -2.86 4.10 -16.54
N ILE A 17 -2.42 2.94 -16.05
CA ILE A 17 -2.05 2.75 -14.63
C ILE A 17 -0.78 3.53 -14.25
N SER A 18 0.04 3.91 -15.24
CA SER A 18 1.23 4.75 -15.00
C SER A 18 0.90 6.18 -14.55
N LYS A 19 -0.37 6.61 -14.62
CA LYS A 19 -0.84 7.94 -14.19
C LYS A 19 -2.28 7.90 -13.66
N ILE A 20 -2.50 7.25 -12.52
CA ILE A 20 -3.76 7.39 -11.77
C ILE A 20 -3.55 8.44 -10.68
N PRO A 21 -4.37 9.50 -10.58
CA PRO A 21 -4.33 10.42 -9.46
C PRO A 21 -4.45 9.66 -8.13
N TYR A 22 -3.67 10.08 -7.12
CA TYR A 22 -3.63 9.43 -5.80
C TYR A 22 -5.02 9.26 -5.16
N GLU A 23 -5.90 10.23 -5.39
CA GLU A 23 -7.28 10.29 -4.90
C GLU A 23 -8.16 9.17 -5.50
N ASP A 24 -7.98 8.87 -6.79
CA ASP A 24 -8.70 7.82 -7.50
C ASP A 24 -8.22 6.42 -7.05
N PHE A 25 -6.91 6.28 -6.84
CA PHE A 25 -6.33 5.03 -6.34
C PHE A 25 -6.85 4.67 -4.93
N ILE A 26 -6.96 5.65 -4.03
CA ILE A 26 -7.54 5.45 -2.70
C ILE A 26 -9.00 5.03 -2.79
N THR A 27 -9.78 5.73 -3.63
CA THR A 27 -11.22 5.49 -3.76
C THR A 27 -11.52 4.08 -4.27
N VAL A 28 -10.86 3.66 -5.34
CA VAL A 28 -11.02 2.30 -5.89
C VAL A 28 -10.55 1.23 -4.91
N SER A 29 -9.43 1.46 -4.22
CA SER A 29 -8.91 0.53 -3.21
C SER A 29 -9.87 0.37 -2.03
N TYR A 30 -10.48 1.47 -1.58
CA TYR A 30 -11.45 1.47 -0.49
C TYR A 30 -12.74 0.74 -0.86
N ILE A 31 -13.29 1.00 -2.04
CA ILE A 31 -14.51 0.32 -2.54
C ILE A 31 -14.27 -1.19 -2.65
N ARG A 32 -13.12 -1.60 -3.20
CA ARG A 32 -12.74 -3.01 -3.33
C ARG A 32 -12.57 -3.67 -1.96
N HIS A 33 -11.89 -3.03 -1.01
CA HIS A 33 -11.72 -3.53 0.34
C HIS A 33 -13.09 -3.83 0.98
N ASN A 34 -14.02 -2.88 0.91
CA ASN A 34 -15.37 -3.04 1.44
C ASN A 34 -16.14 -4.17 0.76
N LYS A 35 -16.02 -4.32 -0.56
CA LYS A 35 -16.66 -5.41 -1.32
C LYS A 35 -16.14 -6.78 -0.89
N LEU A 36 -14.82 -6.94 -0.75
CA LEU A 36 -14.20 -8.20 -0.33
C LEU A 36 -14.53 -8.55 1.14
N VAL A 37 -14.65 -7.53 1.99
CA VAL A 37 -15.13 -7.66 3.37
C VAL A 37 -16.58 -8.15 3.40
N GLN A 38 -17.47 -7.54 2.63
CA GLN A 38 -18.88 -7.93 2.55
C GLN A 38 -19.04 -9.37 2.04
N GLN A 39 -18.20 -9.78 1.09
CA GLN A 39 -18.15 -11.14 0.56
C GLN A 39 -17.48 -12.15 1.52
N LYS A 40 -17.05 -11.71 2.72
CA LYS A 40 -16.29 -12.51 3.71
C LYS A 40 -15.02 -13.15 3.14
N GLN A 41 -14.52 -12.65 2.01
CA GLN A 41 -13.28 -13.12 1.40
C GLN A 41 -12.05 -12.60 2.14
N ILE A 42 -12.18 -11.42 2.74
CA ILE A 42 -11.19 -10.86 3.65
C ILE A 42 -11.87 -10.40 4.94
N ILE A 43 -11.15 -10.44 6.04
CA ILE A 43 -11.62 -9.94 7.32
C ILE A 43 -11.48 -8.41 7.29
N ASN A 44 -12.52 -7.66 7.70
CA ASN A 44 -12.38 -6.22 7.88
C ASN A 44 -11.41 -5.98 9.04
N ARG A 45 -10.21 -5.51 8.71
CA ARG A 45 -9.21 -5.15 9.69
C ARG A 45 -9.07 -3.62 9.85
N GLY A 46 -9.74 -2.83 9.00
CA GLY A 46 -9.53 -1.39 8.90
C GLY A 46 -8.21 -1.03 8.19
N ALA A 47 -8.17 0.11 7.50
CA ALA A 47 -6.99 0.58 6.77
C ALA A 47 -5.75 0.69 7.69
N GLU A 48 -5.95 1.10 8.94
CA GLU A 48 -4.89 1.19 9.94
C GLU A 48 -4.18 -0.15 10.18
N GLN A 49 -4.93 -1.25 10.27
CA GLN A 49 -4.34 -2.56 10.54
C GLN A 49 -3.60 -3.09 9.31
N VAL A 50 -4.08 -2.78 8.10
CA VAL A 50 -3.36 -3.11 6.86
C VAL A 50 -2.01 -2.38 6.83
N LEU A 51 -2.00 -1.09 7.15
CA LEU A 51 -0.76 -0.30 7.21
C LEU A 51 0.21 -0.83 8.28
N LYS A 52 -0.29 -1.21 9.46
CA LYS A 52 0.53 -1.86 10.49
C LYS A 52 1.16 -3.16 10.00
N ILE A 53 0.38 -4.03 9.35
CA ILE A 53 0.88 -5.29 8.77
C ILE A 53 1.97 -5.00 7.72
N LEU A 54 1.71 -4.08 6.79
CA LEU A 54 2.69 -3.71 5.76
C LEU A 54 3.97 -3.14 6.37
N PHE A 55 3.87 -2.36 7.45
CA PHE A 55 5.02 -1.87 8.18
C PHE A 55 5.77 -2.98 8.91
N ASP A 56 5.06 -3.90 9.57
CA ASP A 56 5.67 -5.02 10.30
C ASP A 56 6.48 -5.95 9.37
N PHE A 57 6.01 -6.15 8.14
CA PHE A 57 6.76 -6.87 7.10
C PHE A 57 7.78 -6.01 6.35
N SER A 58 8.01 -4.78 6.79
CA SER A 58 8.90 -3.80 6.17
C SER A 58 8.66 -3.53 4.69
N VAL A 59 7.42 -3.71 4.23
CA VAL A 59 7.00 -3.35 2.87
C VAL A 59 6.92 -1.83 2.73
N ILE A 60 6.47 -1.18 3.80
CA ILE A 60 6.46 0.28 3.96
C ILE A 60 7.26 0.68 5.20
N GLY A 61 7.71 1.93 5.24
CA GLY A 61 8.40 2.55 6.35
C GLY A 61 7.85 3.94 6.66
N ASN A 62 8.28 4.51 7.78
CA ASN A 62 8.00 5.89 8.13
C ASN A 62 9.15 6.79 7.68
N ASP A 63 8.85 7.94 7.09
CA ASP A 63 9.84 8.96 6.72
C ASP A 63 9.71 10.18 7.65
N PRO A 64 10.40 10.18 8.80
CA PRO A 64 10.34 11.27 9.76
C PRO A 64 11.01 12.53 9.22
N SER A 65 10.29 13.64 9.23
CA SER A 65 10.76 14.95 8.76
C SER A 65 12.05 15.45 9.43
N ILE A 66 12.34 14.99 10.65
CA ILE A 66 13.48 15.45 11.45
C ILE A 66 14.76 14.65 11.16
N LYS A 67 14.65 13.39 10.75
CA LYS A 67 15.81 12.47 10.73
C LYS A 67 16.40 12.18 9.35
N ASN A 68 15.83 12.71 8.26
CA ASN A 68 16.29 12.49 6.87
C ASN A 68 16.58 11.01 6.51
N GLN A 69 16.03 10.08 7.28
CA GLN A 69 16.26 8.66 7.14
C GLN A 69 14.94 7.97 7.43
N ALA A 70 14.45 7.26 6.41
CA ALA A 70 13.32 6.38 6.57
C ALA A 70 13.61 5.30 7.62
N ILE A 71 12.57 4.93 8.36
CA ILE A 71 12.61 3.91 9.38
C ILE A 71 11.75 2.74 8.89
N PHE A 72 12.39 1.61 8.63
CA PHE A 72 11.73 0.34 8.35
C PHE A 72 11.81 -0.60 9.55
N LYS A 73 10.85 -1.53 9.66
CA LYS A 73 10.80 -2.48 10.78
C LYS A 73 12.04 -3.37 10.87
N TYR A 74 12.61 -3.81 9.74
CA TYR A 74 13.83 -4.63 9.72
C TYR A 74 15.06 -3.91 10.29
N GLU A 75 15.09 -2.57 10.25
CA GLU A 75 16.23 -1.78 10.75
C GLU A 75 16.14 -1.60 12.27
N LYS A 76 14.92 -1.55 12.80
CA LYS A 76 14.61 -1.30 14.20
C LYS A 76 13.40 -2.13 14.59
N ASP A 77 13.64 -3.31 15.16
CA ASP A 77 12.57 -4.24 15.54
C ASP A 77 11.58 -3.63 16.56
N ALA A 78 12.06 -2.73 17.42
CA ALA A 78 11.22 -1.98 18.37
C ALA A 78 10.40 -0.84 17.72
N ALA A 79 10.63 -0.50 16.44
CA ALA A 79 9.90 0.55 15.76
C ALA A 79 8.41 0.20 15.63
N ARG A 80 7.58 1.23 15.73
CA ARG A 80 6.13 1.15 15.56
C ARG A 80 5.74 2.09 14.43
N PHE A 81 4.73 1.67 13.66
CA PHE A 81 4.20 2.52 12.60
C PHE A 81 3.62 3.81 13.18
N ASN A 82 4.07 4.95 12.67
CA ASN A 82 3.59 6.26 13.05
C ASN A 82 2.65 6.83 11.99
N PHE A 83 1.37 6.94 12.29
CA PHE A 83 0.35 7.47 11.36
C PHE A 83 0.48 8.98 11.10
N ARG A 84 1.32 9.70 11.85
CA ARG A 84 1.55 11.15 11.69
C ARG A 84 2.76 11.46 10.80
N GLU A 85 3.53 10.46 10.41
CA GLU A 85 4.70 10.61 9.55
C GLU A 85 4.36 10.20 8.12
N ASN A 86 5.12 10.73 7.16
CA ASN A 86 4.98 10.31 5.77
C ASN A 86 5.29 8.82 5.63
N ILE A 87 4.62 8.16 4.70
CA ILE A 87 4.83 6.75 4.37
C ILE A 87 5.77 6.66 3.18
N ILE A 88 6.76 5.80 3.27
CA ILE A 88 7.64 5.45 2.15
C ILE A 88 7.51 3.96 1.83
N VAL A 89 7.57 3.60 0.55
CA VAL A 89 7.56 2.19 0.12
C VAL A 89 9.00 1.71 -0.06
N HIS A 90 9.29 0.49 0.39
CA HIS A 90 10.63 -0.09 0.30
C HIS A 90 11.08 -0.19 -1.17
N ARG A 91 12.31 0.27 -1.48
CA ARG A 91 12.83 0.29 -2.86
C ARG A 91 12.93 -1.09 -3.50
N GLY A 92 13.09 -2.14 -2.69
CA GLY A 92 13.08 -3.52 -3.16
C GLY A 92 11.71 -3.97 -3.71
N LEU A 93 10.61 -3.50 -3.10
CA LEU A 93 9.26 -3.78 -3.61
C LEU A 93 9.04 -3.08 -4.94
N TYR A 94 9.43 -1.80 -5.02
CA TYR A 94 9.47 -1.09 -6.29
C TYR A 94 10.15 -1.99 -7.31
N LYS A 95 11.45 -2.30 -7.13
CA LYS A 95 12.28 -3.16 -8.02
C LYS A 95 11.59 -4.42 -8.51
N ALA A 96 10.97 -5.16 -7.60
CA ALA A 96 10.29 -6.42 -7.92
C ALA A 96 9.07 -6.23 -8.83
N LEU A 97 8.38 -5.09 -8.73
CA LEU A 97 7.18 -4.79 -9.51
C LEU A 97 7.47 -4.13 -10.87
N GLN A 98 8.74 -3.87 -11.21
CA GLN A 98 9.14 -3.20 -12.47
C GLN A 98 8.45 -1.84 -12.69
N ILE A 99 8.25 -1.07 -11.62
CA ILE A 99 7.59 0.25 -11.64
C ILE A 99 8.62 1.40 -11.93
N PHE A 100 9.79 1.09 -12.51
CA PHE A 100 10.83 2.07 -12.92
C PHE A 100 11.40 1.67 -14.27
#